data_AF-A0A962TC40-F1
#
_entry.id   AF-A0A962TC40-F1
#
_cell.length_a   1.000
_cell.length_b   1.000
_cell.length_c   1.000
_cell.angle_alpha   90.00
_cell.angle_beta   90.00
_cell.angle_gamma   90.00
#
_symmetry.space_group_name_H-M   'P 1'
#
loop_
_entity.id
_entity.type
_entity.pdbx_description
1 polymer ?
#
loop_
_entity_poly.entity_id
_entity_poly.type
_entity_poly.pdbx_seq_one_letter_code
_entity_poly.pdbx_strand_id
1 'polypeptide(L)'
;MHDARYKLLFSHAERVEDLLRGFVPHAWVQALDFSTLEKVNASYVTDDLRDRHDDVVWRVRFQEHWLYVYLLLEFQSTVDRFMAVRILSDTGLLYQDLIRSQSLYQDRLPPVLPIVLYNGETRWKAAVELSELLHPAPQELQVYQPQQRYLLLDEGAYPESSLLPVRNWVAAVFRLENSRNAENLLAVVTALLNGLQAPQQAGLRRSFTLWIQRVILAGTNDISREPLIELEEVHTMLAQRVQQWQQEWRAEGLAEGRAEGRTEGRTEGRIEGLAEGLEKGLEKGLQNERSTLLRMVHLRFGAETATALTPRLERVTDPEQLTQIGEWIILCATGAELLERTRVAIPH
;
A
#
# COMPACT_ATOMS: atom_id res chain seq x y z
N MET A 1 -0.04 6.44 -10.51
CA MET A 1 -1.12 6.34 -11.52
C MET A 1 -2.50 6.65 -10.95
N HIS A 2 -2.78 6.39 -9.66
CA HIS A 2 -4.05 6.72 -9.00
C HIS A 2 -4.23 8.22 -8.69
N ASP A 3 -3.16 8.92 -8.27
CA ASP A 3 -3.16 10.34 -7.90
C ASP A 3 -3.76 11.29 -8.98
N ALA A 4 -3.27 11.19 -10.23
CA ALA A 4 -3.76 12.02 -11.33
C ALA A 4 -5.27 11.82 -11.64
N ARG A 5 -5.85 10.67 -11.27
CA ARG A 5 -7.25 10.32 -11.57
C ARG A 5 -8.22 11.08 -10.65
N TYR A 6 -7.88 11.18 -9.38
CA TYR A 6 -8.68 11.89 -8.39
C TYR A 6 -8.46 13.41 -8.41
N LYS A 7 -7.27 13.88 -8.81
CA LYS A 7 -7.06 15.32 -9.08
C LYS A 7 -7.97 15.85 -10.20
N LEU A 8 -8.10 15.08 -11.27
CA LEU A 8 -9.05 15.39 -12.35
C LEU A 8 -10.51 15.25 -11.87
N LEU A 9 -10.76 14.38 -10.90
CA LEU A 9 -12.08 14.23 -10.27
C LEU A 9 -12.47 15.53 -9.56
N PHE A 10 -11.65 15.99 -8.62
CA PHE A 10 -11.95 17.16 -7.79
C PHE A 10 -11.47 18.49 -8.38
N SER A 11 -11.20 18.53 -9.69
CA SER A 11 -10.99 19.81 -10.41
C SER A 11 -12.30 20.50 -10.82
N HIS A 12 -13.44 19.80 -10.69
CA HIS A 12 -14.75 20.28 -11.12
C HIS A 12 -15.68 20.50 -9.92
N ALA A 13 -16.38 21.65 -9.90
CA ALA A 13 -17.23 22.07 -8.79
C ALA A 13 -18.35 21.06 -8.51
N GLU A 14 -18.95 20.50 -9.55
CA GLU A 14 -20.04 19.52 -9.43
C GLU A 14 -19.62 18.29 -8.62
N ARG A 15 -18.33 17.95 -8.58
CA ARG A 15 -17.82 16.75 -7.90
C ARG A 15 -17.65 16.99 -6.41
N VAL A 16 -17.26 18.21 -6.07
CA VAL A 16 -17.17 18.65 -4.68
C VAL A 16 -18.56 18.85 -4.11
N GLU A 17 -19.53 19.37 -4.88
CA GLU A 17 -20.93 19.40 -4.47
C GLU A 17 -21.45 17.98 -4.16
N ASP A 18 -21.24 17.03 -5.08
CA ASP A 18 -21.63 15.63 -4.88
C ASP A 18 -20.98 15.05 -3.61
N LEU A 19 -19.67 15.25 -3.43
CA LEU A 19 -18.97 14.78 -2.23
C LEU A 19 -19.64 15.31 -0.95
N LEU A 20 -19.88 16.63 -0.89
CA LEU A 20 -20.45 17.28 0.28
C LEU A 20 -21.86 16.76 0.56
N ARG A 21 -22.72 16.68 -0.45
CA ARG A 21 -24.10 16.19 -0.31
C ARG A 21 -24.19 14.71 0.05
N GLY A 22 -23.25 13.90 -0.44
CA GLY A 22 -23.26 12.44 -0.24
C GLY A 22 -22.63 11.98 1.06
N PHE A 23 -21.57 12.65 1.50
CA PHE A 23 -20.67 12.09 2.52
C PHE A 23 -20.49 12.97 3.75
N VAL A 24 -20.96 14.22 3.74
CA VAL A 24 -20.97 15.06 4.94
C VAL A 24 -22.33 14.90 5.64
N PRO A 25 -22.40 14.29 6.84
CA PRO A 25 -23.66 13.83 7.45
C PRO A 25 -24.45 14.94 8.15
N HIS A 26 -24.27 16.21 7.75
CA HIS A 26 -24.77 17.35 8.50
C HIS A 26 -25.81 18.16 7.72
N ALA A 27 -26.90 18.53 8.38
CA ALA A 27 -28.01 19.26 7.76
C ALA A 27 -27.61 20.62 7.16
N TRP A 28 -26.56 21.26 7.70
CA TRP A 28 -26.07 22.55 7.20
C TRP A 28 -25.58 22.50 5.75
N VAL A 29 -25.19 21.33 5.24
CA VAL A 29 -24.80 21.13 3.84
C VAL A 29 -25.94 21.51 2.88
N GLN A 30 -27.19 21.32 3.30
CA GLN A 30 -28.36 21.69 2.48
C GLN A 30 -28.54 23.21 2.37
N ALA A 31 -27.95 23.99 3.28
CA ALA A 31 -28.00 25.46 3.28
C ALA A 31 -26.83 26.11 2.51
N LEU A 32 -25.94 25.31 1.91
CA LEU A 32 -24.89 25.80 1.04
C LEU A 32 -25.44 26.21 -0.32
N ASP A 33 -24.98 27.35 -0.82
CA ASP A 33 -25.26 27.79 -2.18
C ASP A 33 -24.19 27.28 -3.14
N PHE A 34 -24.37 26.06 -3.64
CA PHE A 34 -23.41 25.41 -4.53
C PHE A 34 -23.24 26.11 -5.89
N SER A 35 -24.13 27.03 -6.27
CA SER A 35 -23.92 27.87 -7.47
C SER A 35 -22.71 28.81 -7.32
N THR A 36 -22.26 29.04 -6.08
CA THR A 36 -21.08 29.85 -5.75
C THR A 36 -19.82 29.03 -5.52
N LEU A 37 -19.89 27.70 -5.67
CA LEU A 37 -18.77 26.81 -5.41
C LEU A 37 -17.64 27.06 -6.41
N GLU A 38 -16.49 27.51 -5.90
CA GLU A 38 -15.35 27.84 -6.75
C GLU A 38 -14.02 27.40 -6.13
N LYS A 39 -13.07 27.08 -7.01
CA LYS A 39 -11.73 26.64 -6.63
C LYS A 39 -10.90 27.85 -6.22
N VAL A 40 -10.26 27.78 -5.07
CA VAL A 40 -9.33 28.82 -4.61
C VAL A 40 -7.99 28.60 -5.33
N ASN A 41 -7.59 29.55 -6.18
CA ASN A 41 -6.40 29.41 -7.02
C ASN A 41 -5.11 29.25 -6.20
N ALA A 42 -4.17 28.47 -6.74
CA ALA A 42 -2.87 28.17 -6.14
C ALA A 42 -1.95 29.40 -5.93
N SER A 43 -2.32 30.60 -6.41
CA SER A 43 -1.57 31.84 -6.19
C SER A 43 -1.72 32.40 -4.78
N TYR A 44 -2.82 32.06 -4.11
CA TYR A 44 -3.11 32.45 -2.73
C TYR A 44 -2.31 31.59 -1.76
N VAL A 45 -2.13 30.32 -2.09
CA VAL A 45 -1.52 29.36 -1.19
C VAL A 45 0.02 29.48 -1.20
N THR A 46 0.65 29.64 -0.03
CA THR A 46 2.12 29.79 0.14
C THR A 46 2.89 28.67 -0.57
N ASP A 47 4.16 28.92 -0.97
CA ASP A 47 5.01 27.94 -1.69
C ASP A 47 5.01 26.56 -0.98
N ASP A 48 4.98 26.53 0.36
CA ASP A 48 4.98 25.30 1.18
C ASP A 48 3.75 24.40 1.00
N LEU A 49 2.59 24.95 0.62
CA LEU A 49 1.38 24.18 0.32
C LEU A 49 1.32 23.79 -1.16
N ARG A 50 2.04 24.52 -2.04
CA ARG A 50 2.16 24.16 -3.46
C ARG A 50 3.02 22.90 -3.67
N ASP A 51 3.99 22.68 -2.79
CA ASP A 51 4.83 21.48 -2.81
C ASP A 51 4.11 20.24 -2.25
N ARG A 52 2.95 20.39 -1.58
CA ARG A 52 2.10 19.26 -1.18
C ARG A 52 1.18 18.91 -2.35
N HIS A 53 1.64 17.97 -3.16
CA HIS A 53 1.16 17.79 -4.52
C HIS A 53 -0.36 17.50 -4.66
N ASP A 54 -1.07 17.14 -3.59
CA ASP A 54 -2.42 16.53 -3.66
C ASP A 54 -3.54 17.35 -2.99
N ASP A 55 -3.24 18.54 -2.46
CA ASP A 55 -4.20 19.36 -1.71
C ASP A 55 -5.07 20.24 -2.65
N VAL A 56 -6.38 20.31 -2.39
CA VAL A 56 -7.34 21.12 -3.17
C VAL A 56 -8.23 21.94 -2.25
N VAL A 57 -8.27 23.27 -2.47
CA VAL A 57 -9.11 24.17 -1.68
C VAL A 57 -10.26 24.72 -2.51
N TRP A 58 -11.47 24.58 -1.99
CA TRP A 58 -12.70 25.13 -2.54
C TRP A 58 -13.33 26.11 -1.56
N ARG A 59 -14.12 27.04 -2.06
CA ARG A 59 -15.00 27.87 -1.23
C ARG A 59 -16.42 27.86 -1.77
N VAL A 60 -17.38 27.94 -0.86
CA VAL A 60 -18.81 27.95 -1.15
C VAL A 60 -19.50 28.90 -0.17
N ARG A 61 -20.53 29.61 -0.64
CA ARG A 61 -21.29 30.52 0.21
C ARG A 61 -22.18 29.74 1.17
N PHE A 62 -22.04 30.03 2.44
CA PHE A 62 -22.90 29.57 3.52
C PHE A 62 -23.53 30.79 4.18
N GLN A 63 -24.83 30.99 3.95
CA GLN A 63 -25.54 32.20 4.37
C GLN A 63 -24.87 33.47 3.80
N GLU A 64 -24.45 34.40 4.66
CA GLU A 64 -23.82 35.67 4.27
C GLU A 64 -22.30 35.61 4.18
N HIS A 65 -21.67 34.46 4.44
CA HIS A 65 -20.21 34.32 4.47
C HIS A 65 -19.71 33.12 3.66
N TRP A 66 -18.39 33.05 3.48
CA TRP A 66 -17.74 31.94 2.81
C TRP A 66 -17.43 30.81 3.80
N LEU A 67 -17.62 29.57 3.34
CA LEU A 67 -17.09 28.36 3.94
C LEU A 67 -16.00 27.82 3.02
N TYR A 68 -14.85 27.49 3.59
CA TYR A 68 -13.77 26.86 2.86
C TYR A 68 -13.84 25.34 3.07
N VAL A 69 -13.72 24.59 1.98
CA VAL A 69 -13.62 23.14 1.98
C VAL A 69 -12.19 22.80 1.59
N TYR A 70 -11.43 22.34 2.57
CA TYR A 70 -10.05 21.93 2.39
C TYR A 70 -10.04 20.42 2.13
N LEU A 71 -9.87 20.05 0.86
CA LEU A 71 -9.89 18.67 0.41
C LEU A 71 -8.45 18.17 0.29
N LEU A 72 -8.06 17.31 1.22
CA LEU A 72 -6.79 16.62 1.19
C LEU A 72 -7.02 15.23 0.61
N LEU A 73 -6.29 14.93 -0.45
CA LEU A 73 -6.40 13.68 -1.15
C LEU A 73 -5.21 12.79 -0.76
N GLU A 74 -5.44 11.74 0.03
CA GLU A 74 -4.40 10.76 0.39
C GLU A 74 -4.54 9.46 -0.39
N PHE A 75 -3.63 9.29 -1.36
CA PHE A 75 -3.57 8.09 -2.21
C PHE A 75 -2.48 7.09 -1.79
N GLN A 76 -2.03 7.18 -0.54
CA GLN A 76 -0.86 6.45 -0.08
C GLN A 76 -1.19 4.99 0.29
N SER A 77 -0.28 4.10 -0.10
CA SER A 77 -0.23 2.71 0.39
C SER A 77 0.03 2.64 1.90
N THR A 78 0.54 3.71 2.51
CA THR A 78 0.77 3.83 3.96
C THR A 78 0.04 5.02 4.56
N VAL A 79 -0.72 4.78 5.63
CA VAL A 79 -1.43 5.83 6.39
C VAL A 79 -0.42 6.79 7.04
N ASP A 80 -0.58 8.11 6.83
CA ASP A 80 0.15 9.13 7.59
C ASP A 80 -0.38 9.19 9.04
N ARG A 81 0.44 8.71 9.98
CA ARG A 81 0.13 8.70 11.41
C ARG A 81 -0.15 10.09 11.98
N PHE A 82 0.45 11.15 11.43
CA PHE A 82 0.36 12.52 11.95
C PHE A 82 -0.53 13.43 11.09
N MET A 83 -1.46 12.84 10.31
CA MET A 83 -2.37 13.58 9.44
C MET A 83 -3.12 14.72 10.17
N ALA A 84 -3.54 14.53 11.42
CA ALA A 84 -4.19 15.60 12.19
C ALA A 84 -3.29 16.83 12.42
N VAL A 85 -1.96 16.64 12.55
CA VAL A 85 -0.98 17.74 12.64
C VAL A 85 -0.82 18.45 11.29
N ARG A 86 -0.79 17.66 10.21
CA ARG A 86 -0.75 18.18 8.84
C ARG A 86 -1.96 19.08 8.56
N ILE A 87 -3.16 18.59 8.84
CA ILE A 87 -4.40 19.37 8.69
C ILE A 87 -4.39 20.67 9.49
N LEU A 88 -3.93 20.64 10.75
CA LEU A 88 -3.78 21.86 11.56
C LEU A 88 -2.85 22.86 10.88
N SER A 89 -1.69 22.40 10.42
CA SER A 89 -0.67 23.24 9.80
C SER A 89 -1.20 23.87 8.51
N ASP A 90 -1.85 23.06 7.67
CA ASP A 90 -2.37 23.47 6.38
C ASP A 90 -3.55 24.46 6.53
N THR A 91 -4.41 24.24 7.53
CA THR A 91 -5.48 25.18 7.89
C THR A 91 -4.91 26.52 8.37
N GLY A 92 -3.84 26.47 9.19
CA GLY A 92 -3.14 27.67 9.64
C GLY A 92 -2.54 28.47 8.48
N LEU A 93 -1.91 27.79 7.52
CA LEU A 93 -1.36 28.42 6.32
C LEU A 93 -2.45 29.04 5.44
N LEU A 94 -3.59 28.36 5.27
CA LEU A 94 -4.76 28.92 4.60
C LEU A 94 -5.22 30.22 5.29
N TYR A 95 -5.35 30.23 6.62
CA TYR A 95 -5.73 31.43 7.35
C TYR A 95 -4.73 32.58 7.23
N GLN A 96 -3.43 32.28 7.29
CA GLN A 96 -2.40 33.30 7.10
C GLN A 96 -2.52 33.97 5.73
N ASP A 97 -2.81 33.19 4.68
CA ASP A 97 -3.02 33.75 3.37
C ASP A 97 -4.33 34.56 3.27
N LEU A 98 -5.43 34.09 3.86
CA LEU A 98 -6.69 34.85 3.87
C LEU A 98 -6.55 36.20 4.58
N ILE A 99 -5.76 36.26 5.65
CA ILE A 99 -5.41 37.51 6.34
C ILE A 99 -4.61 38.42 5.40
N ARG A 100 -3.55 37.88 4.77
CA ARG A 100 -2.67 38.63 3.86
C ARG A 100 -3.41 39.19 2.65
N SER A 101 -4.35 38.43 2.09
CA SER A 101 -5.16 38.80 0.93
C SER A 101 -6.37 39.67 1.28
N GLN A 102 -6.57 40.03 2.56
CA GLN A 102 -7.73 40.78 3.06
C GLN A 102 -9.08 40.14 2.71
N SER A 103 -9.12 38.81 2.62
CA SER A 103 -10.32 38.03 2.26
C SER A 103 -11.16 37.65 3.48
N LEU A 104 -11.27 38.55 4.47
CA LEU A 104 -11.99 38.35 5.72
C LEU A 104 -13.42 38.87 5.64
N TYR A 105 -14.34 38.20 6.33
CA TYR A 105 -15.71 38.67 6.49
C TYR A 105 -15.87 39.22 7.91
N GLN A 106 -16.21 40.51 8.03
CA GLN A 106 -16.35 41.19 9.33
C GLN A 106 -15.13 41.01 10.26
N ASP A 107 -13.92 41.13 9.69
CA ASP A 107 -12.64 40.94 10.40
C ASP A 107 -12.48 39.57 11.11
N ARG A 108 -13.22 38.56 10.66
CA ARG A 108 -13.14 37.18 11.16
C ARG A 108 -12.68 36.21 10.07
N LEU A 109 -11.97 35.17 10.52
CA LEU A 109 -11.60 34.04 9.68
C LEU A 109 -12.85 33.22 9.32
N PRO A 110 -12.99 32.78 8.07
CA PRO A 110 -14.10 31.93 7.67
C PRO A 110 -13.94 30.52 8.26
N PRO A 111 -15.04 29.78 8.45
CA PRO A 111 -14.96 28.38 8.81
C PRO A 111 -14.26 27.56 7.69
N VAL A 112 -13.52 26.53 8.11
CA VAL A 112 -12.89 25.55 7.22
C VAL A 112 -13.41 24.16 7.58
N LEU A 113 -13.83 23.40 6.58
CA LEU A 113 -14.09 21.97 6.69
C LEU A 113 -12.92 21.21 6.05
N PRO A 114 -12.02 20.61 6.85
CA PRO A 114 -10.99 19.72 6.33
C PRO A 114 -11.58 18.34 6.08
N ILE A 115 -11.38 17.83 4.88
CA ILE A 115 -11.79 16.49 4.45
C ILE A 115 -10.54 15.75 3.98
N VAL A 116 -10.30 14.57 4.53
CA VAL A 116 -9.28 13.64 4.04
C VAL A 116 -9.98 12.52 3.29
N LEU A 117 -9.78 12.47 1.98
CA LEU A 117 -10.21 11.36 1.15
C LEU A 117 -9.10 10.32 1.12
N TYR A 118 -9.41 9.09 1.53
CA TYR A 118 -8.42 8.02 1.63
C TYR A 118 -8.88 6.79 0.86
N ASN A 119 -8.01 6.27 0.00
CA ASN A 119 -8.26 5.05 -0.80
C ASN A 119 -7.12 4.02 -0.72
N GLY A 120 -6.34 4.03 0.35
CA GLY A 120 -5.25 3.07 0.52
C GLY A 120 -5.74 1.63 0.73
N GLU A 121 -4.86 0.66 0.49
CA GLU A 121 -5.18 -0.77 0.57
C GLU A 121 -5.62 -1.22 1.98
N THR A 122 -5.03 -0.62 3.01
CA THR A 122 -5.33 -0.92 4.41
C THR A 122 -6.35 0.04 4.99
N ARG A 123 -7.04 -0.35 6.06
CA ARG A 123 -7.92 0.58 6.80
C ARG A 123 -7.17 1.76 7.38
N TRP A 124 -7.81 2.94 7.34
CA TRP A 124 -7.28 4.09 8.05
C TRP A 124 -7.27 3.84 9.56
N LYS A 125 -6.10 4.01 10.19
CA LYS A 125 -5.89 3.78 11.63
C LYS A 125 -5.24 4.98 12.35
N ALA A 126 -4.97 6.07 11.64
CA ALA A 126 -4.40 7.27 12.24
C ALA A 126 -5.49 8.12 12.91
N ALA A 127 -5.05 8.93 13.87
CA ALA A 127 -5.90 9.84 14.62
C ALA A 127 -6.64 10.83 13.71
N VAL A 128 -7.95 10.98 13.93
CA VAL A 128 -8.80 11.93 13.18
C VAL A 128 -8.95 13.28 13.91
N GLU A 129 -8.61 13.30 15.20
CA GLU A 129 -8.58 14.49 16.05
C GLU A 129 -7.16 14.70 16.57
N LEU A 130 -6.72 15.97 16.62
CA LEU A 130 -5.37 16.29 17.08
C LEU A 130 -5.13 15.89 18.54
N SER A 131 -6.16 15.98 19.38
CA SER A 131 -6.14 15.61 20.79
C SER A 131 -5.70 14.15 21.02
N GLU A 132 -5.99 13.23 20.09
CA GLU A 132 -5.59 11.83 20.16
C GLU A 132 -4.06 11.63 20.01
N LEU A 133 -3.36 12.62 19.44
CA LEU A 133 -1.91 12.60 19.27
C LEU A 133 -1.15 13.27 20.42
N LEU A 134 -1.83 14.07 21.25
CA LEU A 134 -1.21 14.83 22.31
C LEU A 134 -1.05 13.96 23.57
N HIS A 135 0.06 14.14 24.29
CA HIS A 135 0.17 13.59 25.64
C HIS A 135 -0.84 14.25 26.58
N PRO A 136 -1.35 13.52 27.59
CA PRO A 136 -2.23 14.11 28.60
C PRO A 136 -1.58 15.34 29.25
N ALA A 137 -2.26 16.48 29.16
CA ALA A 137 -1.83 17.73 29.77
C ALA A 137 -2.58 17.94 31.11
N PRO A 138 -1.94 18.61 32.10
CA PRO A 138 -2.63 19.17 33.26
C PRO A 138 -3.88 19.96 32.85
N GLN A 139 -4.91 19.96 33.69
CA GLN A 139 -6.21 20.58 33.38
C GLN A 139 -6.06 22.07 33.01
N GLU A 140 -5.15 22.77 33.67
CA GLU A 140 -4.83 24.17 33.43
C GLU A 140 -4.20 24.41 32.05
N LEU A 141 -3.52 23.41 31.49
CA LEU A 141 -2.91 23.49 30.16
C LEU A 141 -3.84 23.09 29.02
N GLN A 142 -4.99 22.46 29.31
CA GLN A 142 -5.93 21.99 28.29
C GLN A 142 -6.51 23.13 27.45
N VAL A 143 -6.76 24.29 28.06
CA VAL A 143 -7.33 25.48 27.37
C VAL A 143 -6.39 26.07 26.32
N TYR A 144 -5.10 25.76 26.40
CA TYR A 144 -4.08 26.22 25.44
C TYR A 144 -3.79 25.20 24.34
N GLN A 145 -4.38 24.00 24.41
CA GLN A 145 -4.17 22.99 23.37
C GLN A 145 -5.03 23.29 22.13
N PRO A 146 -4.47 23.19 20.92
CA PRO A 146 -5.24 23.31 19.69
C PRO A 146 -6.31 22.21 19.60
N GLN A 147 -7.50 22.58 19.16
CA GLN A 147 -8.61 21.67 18.92
C GLN A 147 -8.95 21.69 17.43
N GLN A 148 -8.67 20.59 16.75
CA GLN A 148 -9.05 20.42 15.35
C GLN A 148 -9.29 18.96 15.02
N ARG A 149 -10.33 18.74 14.20
CA ARG A 149 -10.73 17.47 13.62
C ARG A 149 -10.80 17.63 12.10
N TYR A 150 -10.59 16.54 11.37
CA TYR A 150 -10.96 16.44 9.97
C TYR A 150 -12.04 15.37 9.75
N LEU A 151 -12.81 15.54 8.67
CA LEU A 151 -13.71 14.51 8.19
C LEU A 151 -12.91 13.50 7.37
N LEU A 152 -12.74 12.29 7.90
CA LEU A 152 -12.15 11.18 7.16
C LEU A 152 -13.21 10.50 6.29
N LEU A 153 -12.91 10.35 5.00
CA LEU A 153 -13.65 9.54 4.05
C LEU A 153 -12.74 8.39 3.59
N ASP A 154 -12.72 7.31 4.37
CA ASP A 154 -12.04 6.04 4.02
C ASP A 154 -12.94 5.31 3.01
N GLU A 155 -12.54 5.31 1.75
CA GLU A 155 -13.28 4.69 0.64
C GLU A 155 -13.66 3.25 0.96
N GLY A 156 -12.68 2.45 1.40
CA GLY A 156 -12.93 1.05 1.65
C GLY A 156 -14.01 0.86 2.72
N ALA A 157 -14.25 1.86 3.60
CA ALA A 157 -15.08 1.70 4.80
C ALA A 157 -16.56 1.71 4.46
N TYR A 158 -16.90 2.13 3.25
CA TYR A 158 -18.24 2.08 2.70
C TYR A 158 -18.50 0.70 2.08
N PRO A 159 -19.35 -0.14 2.69
CA PRO A 159 -19.74 -1.38 2.04
C PRO A 159 -20.55 -1.07 0.77
N GLU A 160 -20.43 -1.94 -0.23
CA GLU A 160 -21.07 -1.74 -1.54
C GLU A 160 -22.59 -1.47 -1.43
N SER A 161 -23.25 -2.07 -0.44
CA SER A 161 -24.67 -1.88 -0.13
C SER A 161 -25.03 -0.46 0.33
N SER A 162 -24.12 0.24 1.00
CA SER A 162 -24.34 1.62 1.49
C SER A 162 -24.18 2.67 0.39
N LEU A 163 -23.64 2.29 -0.77
CA LEU A 163 -23.47 3.15 -1.93
C LEU A 163 -24.67 3.10 -2.90
N LEU A 164 -25.76 2.40 -2.53
CA LEU A 164 -26.99 2.31 -3.30
C LEU A 164 -28.11 3.21 -2.74
N PRO A 165 -28.89 3.89 -3.59
CA PRO A 165 -28.75 4.00 -5.05
C PRO A 165 -27.63 4.97 -5.45
N VAL A 166 -26.88 4.63 -6.49
CA VAL A 166 -25.81 5.47 -7.04
C VAL A 166 -26.41 6.69 -7.74
N ARG A 167 -26.71 7.73 -6.97
CA ARG A 167 -27.08 9.07 -7.47
C ARG A 167 -25.92 10.07 -7.36
N ASN A 168 -24.79 9.63 -6.84
CA ASN A 168 -23.63 10.45 -6.50
C ASN A 168 -22.40 9.92 -7.24
N TRP A 169 -21.65 10.83 -7.87
CA TRP A 169 -20.48 10.49 -8.67
C TRP A 169 -19.37 9.82 -7.85
N VAL A 170 -19.06 10.37 -6.67
CA VAL A 170 -18.00 9.87 -5.77
C VAL A 170 -18.36 8.46 -5.28
N ALA A 171 -19.62 8.22 -4.96
CA ALA A 171 -20.10 6.89 -4.59
C ALA A 171 -19.94 5.86 -5.72
N ALA A 172 -20.12 6.27 -6.97
CA ALA A 172 -19.90 5.37 -8.10
C ALA A 172 -18.42 5.07 -8.32
N VAL A 173 -17.54 6.07 -8.18
CA VAL A 173 -16.08 5.86 -8.27
C VAL A 173 -15.61 4.92 -7.17
N PHE A 174 -16.03 5.14 -5.92
CA PHE A 174 -15.74 4.24 -4.80
C PHE A 174 -16.23 2.82 -5.05
N ARG A 175 -17.40 2.68 -5.68
CA ARG A 175 -17.92 1.36 -6.03
C ARG A 175 -17.09 0.71 -7.12
N LEU A 176 -16.63 1.47 -8.12
CA LEU A 176 -15.78 0.98 -9.20
C LEU A 176 -14.40 0.56 -8.72
N GLU A 177 -13.78 1.35 -7.86
CA GLU A 177 -12.45 1.02 -7.31
C GLU A 177 -12.50 -0.17 -6.34
N ASN A 178 -13.58 -0.32 -5.57
CA ASN A 178 -13.80 -1.54 -4.77
C ASN A 178 -14.26 -2.76 -5.58
N SER A 179 -14.59 -2.60 -6.87
CA SER A 179 -15.13 -3.69 -7.69
C SER A 179 -14.02 -4.59 -8.22
N ARG A 180 -14.14 -5.89 -7.95
CA ARG A 180 -13.14 -6.92 -8.34
C ARG A 180 -13.48 -7.67 -9.63
N ASN A 181 -14.59 -7.35 -10.29
CA ASN A 181 -15.02 -8.05 -11.51
C ASN A 181 -15.72 -7.12 -12.51
N ALA A 182 -15.75 -7.54 -13.77
CA ALA A 182 -16.35 -6.77 -14.86
C ALA A 182 -17.89 -6.66 -14.74
N GLU A 183 -18.55 -7.60 -14.06
CA GLU A 183 -19.99 -7.56 -13.80
C GLU A 183 -20.38 -6.39 -12.88
N ASN A 184 -19.59 -6.13 -11.84
CA ASN A 184 -19.81 -4.98 -10.97
C ASN A 184 -19.54 -3.66 -11.70
N LEU A 185 -18.50 -3.59 -12.55
CA LEU A 185 -18.26 -2.45 -13.42
C LEU A 185 -19.49 -2.16 -14.31
N LEU A 186 -20.04 -3.18 -14.96
CA LEU A 186 -21.27 -3.05 -15.74
C LEU A 186 -22.44 -2.59 -14.87
N ALA A 187 -22.64 -3.19 -13.71
CA ALA A 187 -23.73 -2.83 -12.79
C ALA A 187 -23.63 -1.37 -12.31
N VAL A 188 -22.42 -0.84 -12.10
CA VAL A 188 -22.23 0.58 -11.77
C VAL A 188 -22.58 1.46 -12.95
N VAL A 189 -22.08 1.14 -14.15
CA VAL A 189 -22.38 1.92 -15.36
C VAL A 189 -23.89 1.90 -15.67
N THR A 190 -24.55 0.76 -15.52
CA THR A 190 -26.02 0.65 -15.64
C THR A 190 -26.75 1.49 -14.59
N ALA A 191 -26.31 1.46 -13.32
CA ALA A 191 -26.89 2.28 -12.27
C ALA A 191 -26.72 3.78 -12.55
N LEU A 192 -25.56 4.18 -13.08
CA LEU A 192 -25.29 5.56 -13.48
C LEU A 192 -26.13 6.00 -14.67
N LEU A 193 -26.29 5.15 -15.68
CA LEU A 193 -27.19 5.42 -16.80
C LEU A 193 -28.62 5.67 -16.33
N ASN A 194 -29.13 4.80 -15.46
CA ASN A 194 -30.49 4.92 -14.94
C ASN A 194 -30.65 6.10 -13.98
N GLY A 195 -29.61 6.40 -13.19
CA GLY A 195 -29.63 7.45 -12.17
C GLY A 195 -29.39 8.86 -12.70
N LEU A 196 -28.67 9.00 -13.82
CA LEU A 196 -28.26 10.29 -14.38
C LEU A 196 -29.07 10.69 -15.61
N GLN A 197 -30.39 10.55 -15.58
CA GLN A 197 -31.25 10.84 -16.74
C GLN A 197 -31.53 12.35 -16.93
N ALA A 198 -31.40 13.16 -15.87
CA ALA A 198 -31.79 14.57 -15.92
C ALA A 198 -30.89 15.42 -16.86
N PRO A 199 -31.44 16.40 -17.61
CA PRO A 199 -30.66 17.27 -18.50
C PRO A 199 -29.52 18.02 -17.79
N GLN A 200 -29.74 18.42 -16.54
CA GLN A 200 -28.76 19.11 -15.69
C GLN A 200 -27.54 18.23 -15.37
N GLN A 201 -27.67 16.90 -15.51
CA GLN A 201 -26.62 15.92 -15.24
C GLN A 201 -25.87 15.50 -16.52
N ALA A 202 -26.11 16.13 -17.67
CA ALA A 202 -25.43 15.82 -18.93
C ALA A 202 -23.90 16.01 -18.82
N GLY A 203 -23.45 17.07 -18.13
CA GLY A 203 -22.03 17.25 -17.80
C GLY A 203 -21.49 16.11 -16.93
N LEU A 204 -22.29 15.67 -15.96
CA LEU A 204 -21.96 14.57 -15.05
C LEU A 204 -21.71 13.25 -15.80
N ARG A 205 -22.65 12.90 -16.70
CA ARG A 205 -22.57 11.74 -17.59
C ARG A 205 -21.33 11.81 -18.47
N ARG A 206 -21.11 12.95 -19.13
CA ARG A 206 -19.98 13.14 -20.04
C ARG A 206 -18.64 12.97 -19.33
N SER A 207 -18.43 13.54 -18.14
CA SER A 207 -17.16 13.28 -17.44
C SER A 207 -17.04 11.85 -16.95
N PHE A 208 -18.13 11.16 -16.59
CA PHE A 208 -18.08 9.72 -16.27
C PHE A 208 -17.59 8.91 -17.46
N THR A 209 -18.14 9.17 -18.65
CA THR A 209 -17.72 8.55 -19.90
C THR A 209 -16.23 8.74 -20.13
N LEU A 210 -15.76 9.98 -20.08
CA LEU A 210 -14.34 10.31 -20.28
C LEU A 210 -13.43 9.70 -19.20
N TRP A 211 -13.90 9.62 -17.96
CA TRP A 211 -13.16 9.01 -16.87
C TRP A 211 -13.03 7.50 -17.06
N ILE A 212 -14.14 6.79 -17.31
CA ILE A 212 -14.12 5.34 -17.57
C ILE A 212 -13.18 5.02 -18.74
N GLN A 213 -13.23 5.82 -19.81
CA GLN A 213 -12.32 5.68 -20.95
C GLN A 213 -10.85 5.85 -20.60
N ARG A 214 -10.50 6.91 -19.87
CA ARG A 214 -9.09 7.21 -19.55
C ARG A 214 -8.53 6.30 -18.47
N VAL A 215 -9.37 5.80 -17.58
CA VAL A 215 -8.93 5.14 -16.34
C VAL A 215 -9.04 3.63 -16.44
N ILE A 216 -10.18 3.13 -16.94
CA ILE A 216 -10.49 1.71 -17.01
C ILE A 216 -10.09 1.16 -18.39
N LEU A 217 -10.47 1.87 -19.46
CA LEU A 217 -10.29 1.40 -20.85
C LEU A 217 -8.88 1.65 -21.41
N ALA A 218 -8.11 2.56 -20.81
CA ALA A 218 -6.73 2.83 -21.22
C ALA A 218 -5.76 1.67 -20.94
N GLY A 219 -6.13 0.72 -20.06
CA GLY A 219 -5.35 -0.48 -19.77
C GLY A 219 -5.60 -1.65 -20.72
N THR A 220 -6.65 -1.58 -21.54
CA THR A 220 -7.03 -2.65 -22.49
C THR A 220 -6.59 -2.27 -23.90
N ASN A 221 -5.65 -3.05 -24.46
CA ASN A 221 -5.02 -2.80 -25.77
C ASN A 221 -5.98 -2.86 -26.99
N ASP A 222 -7.25 -3.23 -26.79
CA ASP A 222 -8.17 -3.64 -27.86
C ASP A 222 -9.42 -2.75 -28.00
N ILE A 223 -9.36 -1.52 -27.48
CA ILE A 223 -10.47 -0.57 -27.62
C ILE A 223 -10.12 0.40 -28.74
N SER A 224 -11.00 0.45 -29.75
CA SER A 224 -10.97 1.45 -30.81
C SER A 224 -10.68 2.82 -30.20
N ARG A 225 -9.62 3.48 -30.67
CA ARG A 225 -9.16 4.79 -30.16
C ARG A 225 -10.14 5.94 -30.42
N GLU A 226 -11.34 5.63 -30.90
CA GLU A 226 -12.40 6.60 -31.07
C GLU A 226 -13.01 6.92 -29.69
N PRO A 227 -13.03 8.20 -29.28
CA PRO A 227 -13.60 8.58 -28.02
C PRO A 227 -15.12 8.36 -28.07
N LEU A 228 -15.61 7.31 -27.39
CA LEU A 228 -17.01 7.23 -26.95
C LEU A 228 -17.38 8.53 -26.24
N ILE A 229 -18.48 9.15 -26.66
CA ILE A 229 -18.89 10.45 -26.15
C ILE A 229 -20.00 10.26 -25.12
N GLU A 230 -20.77 9.18 -25.26
CA GLU A 230 -21.94 8.89 -24.45
C GLU A 230 -21.76 7.67 -23.54
N LEU A 231 -22.36 7.75 -22.35
CA LEU A 231 -22.27 6.69 -21.33
C LEU A 231 -22.96 5.39 -21.80
N GLU A 232 -23.92 5.51 -22.71
CA GLU A 232 -24.67 4.40 -23.31
C GLU A 232 -23.77 3.54 -24.22
N GLU A 233 -22.83 4.18 -24.91
CA GLU A 233 -21.83 3.49 -25.73
C GLU A 233 -20.87 2.71 -24.84
N VAL A 234 -20.45 3.30 -23.70
CA VAL A 234 -19.63 2.61 -22.69
C VAL A 234 -20.37 1.39 -22.14
N HIS A 235 -21.64 1.54 -21.76
CA HIS A 235 -22.45 0.42 -21.28
C HIS A 235 -22.59 -0.69 -22.31
N THR A 236 -22.88 -0.35 -23.56
CA THR A 236 -23.06 -1.34 -24.63
C THR A 236 -21.77 -2.10 -24.90
N MET A 237 -20.64 -1.39 -24.96
CA MET A 237 -19.32 -1.99 -25.11
C MET A 237 -18.98 -2.90 -23.93
N LEU A 238 -19.20 -2.45 -22.69
CA LEU A 238 -18.98 -3.26 -21.48
C LEU A 238 -19.87 -4.49 -21.47
N ALA A 239 -21.16 -4.36 -21.77
CA ALA A 239 -22.12 -5.46 -21.78
C ALA A 239 -21.72 -6.57 -22.76
N GLN A 240 -21.15 -6.19 -23.91
CA GLN A 240 -20.69 -7.14 -24.93
C GLN A 240 -19.36 -7.81 -24.57
N ARG A 241 -18.46 -7.10 -23.87
CA ARG A 241 -17.07 -7.54 -23.63
C ARG A 241 -16.79 -8.05 -22.21
N VAL A 242 -17.70 -7.84 -21.26
CA VAL A 242 -17.58 -8.27 -19.85
C VAL A 242 -17.18 -9.75 -19.73
N GLN A 243 -17.78 -10.62 -20.56
CA GLN A 243 -17.46 -12.04 -20.52
C GLN A 243 -16.06 -12.35 -21.06
N GLN A 244 -15.60 -11.62 -22.07
CA GLN A 244 -14.27 -11.78 -22.65
C GLN A 244 -13.19 -11.29 -21.66
N TRP A 245 -13.36 -10.11 -21.05
CA TRP A 245 -12.42 -9.61 -20.05
C TRP A 245 -12.35 -10.47 -18.80
N GLN A 246 -13.47 -11.07 -18.36
CA GLN A 246 -13.43 -12.05 -17.28
C GLN A 246 -12.53 -13.24 -17.61
N GLN A 247 -12.55 -13.70 -18.87
CA GLN A 247 -11.69 -14.80 -19.30
C GLN A 247 -10.23 -14.36 -19.40
N GLU A 248 -9.97 -13.18 -19.94
CA GLU A 248 -8.62 -12.60 -20.07
C GLU A 248 -7.97 -12.34 -18.72
N TRP A 249 -8.65 -11.66 -17.79
CA TRP A 249 -8.11 -11.41 -16.44
C TRP A 249 -7.95 -12.68 -15.61
N ARG A 250 -8.85 -13.67 -15.75
CA ARG A 250 -8.65 -14.98 -15.12
C ARG A 250 -7.43 -15.69 -15.70
N ALA A 251 -7.22 -15.60 -17.01
CA ALA A 251 -6.07 -16.20 -17.67
C ALA A 251 -4.76 -15.51 -17.27
N GLU A 252 -4.75 -14.18 -17.20
CA GLU A 252 -3.62 -13.36 -16.72
C GLU A 252 -3.30 -13.65 -15.26
N GLY A 253 -4.30 -13.61 -14.36
CA GLY A 253 -4.09 -13.91 -12.94
C GLY A 253 -3.61 -15.34 -12.70
N LEU A 254 -4.08 -16.32 -13.49
CA LEU A 254 -3.53 -17.68 -13.46
C LEU A 254 -2.10 -17.75 -14.01
N ALA A 255 -1.75 -16.92 -15.00
CA ALA A 255 -0.40 -16.87 -15.54
C ALA A 255 0.58 -16.23 -14.55
N GLU A 256 0.19 -15.13 -13.90
CA GLU A 256 0.94 -14.46 -12.83
C GLU A 256 1.15 -15.38 -11.63
N GLY A 257 0.08 -15.98 -11.09
CA GLY A 257 0.21 -16.91 -9.96
C GLY A 257 1.08 -18.13 -10.28
N ARG A 258 1.06 -18.63 -11.52
CA ARG A 258 1.99 -19.68 -11.98
C ARG A 258 3.42 -19.18 -12.18
N ALA A 259 3.63 -17.90 -12.48
CA ALA A 259 4.96 -17.32 -12.58
C ALA A 259 5.56 -17.14 -11.18
N GLU A 260 4.81 -16.53 -10.26
CA GLU A 260 5.19 -16.35 -8.86
C GLU A 260 5.49 -17.68 -8.17
N GLY A 261 4.56 -18.65 -8.24
CA GLY A 261 4.77 -19.97 -7.64
C GLY A 261 5.96 -20.73 -8.24
N ARG A 262 6.29 -20.50 -9.52
CA ARG A 262 7.51 -21.05 -10.13
C ARG A 262 8.77 -20.35 -9.62
N THR A 263 8.74 -19.04 -9.41
CA THR A 263 9.87 -18.30 -8.85
C THR A 263 10.13 -18.69 -7.40
N GLU A 264 9.10 -18.73 -6.56
CA GLU A 264 9.19 -19.16 -5.16
C GLU A 264 9.69 -20.59 -5.05
N GLY A 265 9.04 -21.54 -5.75
CA GLY A 265 9.47 -22.95 -5.73
C GLY A 265 10.90 -23.17 -6.27
N ARG A 266 11.35 -22.34 -7.22
CA ARG A 266 12.74 -22.39 -7.70
C ARG A 266 13.72 -21.83 -6.67
N THR A 267 13.35 -20.78 -5.94
CA THR A 267 14.18 -20.22 -4.87
C THR A 267 14.29 -21.18 -3.70
N GLU A 268 13.18 -21.76 -3.24
CA GLU A 268 13.15 -22.76 -2.17
C GLU A 268 13.95 -24.01 -2.57
N GLY A 269 13.67 -24.59 -3.73
CA GLY A 269 14.39 -25.77 -4.20
C GLY A 269 15.89 -25.53 -4.42
N ARG A 270 16.30 -24.31 -4.75
CA ARG A 270 17.74 -23.95 -4.83
C ARG A 270 18.38 -23.88 -3.44
N ILE A 271 17.68 -23.35 -2.45
CA ILE A 271 18.18 -23.26 -1.06
C ILE A 271 18.30 -24.67 -0.48
N GLU A 272 17.26 -25.49 -0.60
CA GLU A 272 17.27 -26.88 -0.15
C GLU A 272 18.35 -27.71 -0.85
N GLY A 273 18.43 -27.62 -2.18
CA GLY A 273 19.45 -28.32 -2.96
C GLY A 273 20.89 -27.90 -2.63
N LEU A 274 21.12 -26.62 -2.31
CA LEU A 274 22.42 -26.14 -1.87
C LEU A 274 22.77 -26.65 -0.47
N ALA A 275 21.80 -26.63 0.46
CA ALA A 275 21.98 -27.13 1.82
C ALA A 275 22.31 -28.63 1.82
N GLU A 276 21.52 -29.45 1.11
CA GLU A 276 21.81 -30.89 0.95
C GLU A 276 23.16 -31.15 0.26
N GLY A 277 23.50 -30.34 -0.74
CA GLY A 277 24.76 -30.45 -1.48
C GLY A 277 25.98 -30.16 -0.59
N LEU A 278 25.89 -29.14 0.25
CA LEU A 278 26.92 -28.80 1.23
C LEU A 278 27.07 -29.89 2.30
N GLU A 279 25.96 -30.41 2.82
CA GLU A 279 25.96 -31.49 3.82
C GLU A 279 26.62 -32.76 3.25
N LYS A 280 26.17 -33.23 2.08
CA LYS A 280 26.77 -34.40 1.39
C LYS A 280 28.24 -34.16 1.04
N GLY A 281 28.59 -32.94 0.65
CA GLY A 281 29.97 -32.54 0.35
C GLY A 281 30.88 -32.59 1.57
N LEU A 282 30.42 -32.06 2.70
CA LEU A 282 31.13 -32.07 3.98
C LEU A 282 31.32 -33.50 4.49
N GLU A 283 30.27 -34.31 4.49
CA GLU A 283 30.31 -35.73 4.89
C GLU A 283 31.37 -36.50 4.08
N LYS A 284 31.36 -36.32 2.74
CA LYS A 284 32.35 -36.96 1.86
C LYS A 284 33.77 -36.44 2.10
N GLY A 285 33.93 -35.16 2.41
CA GLY A 285 35.20 -34.55 2.79
C GLY A 285 35.78 -35.16 4.06
N LEU A 286 34.96 -35.22 5.12
CA LEU A 286 35.32 -35.84 6.40
C LEU A 286 35.69 -37.31 6.22
N GLN A 287 34.93 -38.07 5.42
CA GLN A 287 35.25 -39.49 5.15
C GLN A 287 36.60 -39.66 4.45
N ASN A 288 36.91 -38.82 3.44
CA ASN A 288 38.19 -38.86 2.74
C ASN A 288 39.35 -38.51 3.68
N GLU A 289 39.17 -37.54 4.56
CA GLU A 289 40.16 -37.12 5.54
C GLU A 289 40.39 -38.21 6.59
N ARG A 290 39.33 -38.79 7.17
CA ARG A 290 39.41 -39.95 8.09
C ARG A 290 40.19 -41.11 7.46
N SER A 291 39.89 -41.46 6.20
CA SER A 291 40.61 -42.51 5.47
C SER A 291 42.10 -42.21 5.30
N THR A 292 42.42 -40.95 5.00
CA THR A 292 43.81 -40.48 4.86
C THR A 292 44.56 -40.55 6.19
N LEU A 293 43.96 -40.07 7.28
CA LEU A 293 44.54 -40.13 8.62
C LEU A 293 44.77 -41.57 9.08
N LEU A 294 43.81 -42.47 8.87
CA LEU A 294 43.97 -43.89 9.17
C LEU A 294 45.14 -44.52 8.42
N ARG A 295 45.31 -44.17 7.13
CA ARG A 295 46.46 -44.62 6.34
C ARG A 295 47.79 -44.08 6.91
N MET A 296 47.84 -42.82 7.33
CA MET A 296 49.03 -42.24 7.97
C MET A 296 49.38 -42.93 9.29
N VAL A 297 48.37 -43.20 10.13
CA VAL A 297 48.55 -43.94 11.40
C VAL A 297 49.07 -45.35 11.14
N HIS A 298 48.48 -46.05 10.17
CA HIS A 298 48.92 -47.40 9.79
C HIS A 298 50.39 -47.42 9.37
N LEU A 299 50.80 -46.46 8.52
CA LEU A 299 52.18 -46.36 8.03
C LEU A 299 53.17 -46.01 9.14
N ARG A 300 52.79 -45.18 10.11
CA ARG A 300 53.70 -44.69 11.16
C ARG A 300 53.75 -45.57 12.40
N PHE A 301 52.61 -46.10 12.83
CA PHE A 301 52.43 -46.77 14.13
C PHE A 301 51.89 -48.20 14.03
N GLY A 302 51.67 -48.71 12.80
CA GLY A 302 51.22 -50.07 12.55
C GLY A 302 49.70 -50.27 12.58
N ALA A 303 49.28 -51.46 12.19
CA ALA A 303 47.87 -51.80 11.98
C ALA A 303 47.04 -51.76 13.27
N GLU A 304 47.58 -52.25 14.39
CA GLU A 304 46.87 -52.29 15.67
C GLU A 304 46.46 -50.90 16.15
N THR A 305 47.38 -49.92 16.05
CA THR A 305 47.11 -48.52 16.41
C THR A 305 46.04 -47.92 15.51
N ALA A 306 46.09 -48.19 14.21
CA ALA A 306 45.09 -47.69 13.25
C ALA A 306 43.69 -48.25 13.56
N THR A 307 43.59 -49.56 13.79
CA THR A 307 42.32 -50.23 14.15
C THR A 307 41.76 -49.69 15.47
N ALA A 308 42.61 -49.42 16.46
CA ALA A 308 42.17 -48.86 17.74
C ALA A 308 41.67 -47.41 17.63
N LEU A 309 42.12 -46.66 16.61
CA LEU A 309 41.73 -45.26 16.39
C LEU A 309 40.47 -45.10 15.51
N THR A 310 40.18 -46.06 14.63
CA THR A 310 39.01 -46.05 13.72
C THR A 310 37.69 -45.62 14.38
N PRO A 311 37.20 -46.25 15.47
CA PRO A 311 35.90 -45.90 16.04
C PRO A 311 35.86 -44.49 16.64
N ARG A 312 37.01 -43.88 16.94
CA ARG A 312 37.08 -42.48 17.39
C ARG A 312 37.03 -41.53 16.21
N LEU A 313 37.79 -41.79 15.15
CA LEU A 313 37.80 -40.98 13.94
C LEU A 313 36.43 -40.93 13.25
N GLU A 314 35.67 -42.02 13.26
CA GLU A 314 34.31 -42.07 12.70
C GLU A 314 33.31 -41.14 13.40
N ARG A 315 33.55 -40.81 14.68
CA ARG A 315 32.67 -39.93 15.47
C ARG A 315 32.97 -38.45 15.29
N VAL A 316 34.09 -38.11 14.64
CA VAL A 316 34.54 -36.73 14.49
C VAL A 316 33.77 -36.04 13.37
N THR A 317 32.80 -35.21 13.70
CA THR A 317 32.02 -34.44 12.72
C THR A 317 32.62 -33.06 12.43
N ASP A 318 33.61 -32.63 13.21
CA ASP A 318 34.28 -31.34 13.09
C ASP A 318 35.61 -31.46 12.31
N PRO A 319 35.77 -30.78 11.16
CA PRO A 319 37.01 -30.78 10.39
C PRO A 319 38.25 -30.30 11.17
N GLU A 320 38.08 -29.37 12.13
CA GLU A 320 39.23 -28.87 12.91
C GLU A 320 39.79 -29.96 13.82
N GLN A 321 38.93 -30.82 14.37
CA GLN A 321 39.35 -31.96 15.17
C GLN A 321 40.12 -32.99 14.31
N LEU A 322 39.71 -33.24 13.06
CA LEU A 322 40.46 -34.11 12.15
C LEU A 322 41.84 -33.53 11.83
N THR A 323 41.93 -32.22 11.60
CA THR A 323 43.19 -31.52 11.38
C THR A 323 44.12 -31.68 12.58
N GLN A 324 43.59 -31.48 13.80
CA GLN A 324 44.35 -31.62 15.05
C GLN A 324 44.86 -33.05 15.26
N ILE A 325 44.06 -34.07 14.91
CA ILE A 325 44.51 -35.47 14.93
C ILE A 325 45.65 -35.66 13.92
N GLY A 326 45.56 -35.06 12.73
CA GLY A 326 46.64 -35.02 11.74
C GLY A 326 47.96 -34.50 12.30
N GLU A 327 47.92 -33.41 13.06
CA GLU A 327 49.10 -32.86 13.73
C GLU A 327 49.66 -33.83 14.78
N TRP A 328 48.81 -34.47 15.58
CA TRP A 328 49.25 -35.46 16.58
C TRP A 328 49.88 -36.69 15.94
N ILE A 329 49.42 -37.10 14.76
CA ILE A 329 50.04 -38.17 13.98
C ILE A 329 51.47 -37.82 13.61
N ILE A 330 51.84 -36.54 13.52
CA ILE A 330 53.22 -36.10 13.27
C ILE A 330 53.99 -35.96 14.59
N LEU A 331 53.37 -35.38 15.61
CA LEU A 331 54.04 -34.95 16.85
C LEU A 331 54.24 -36.05 17.89
N CYS A 332 53.35 -37.05 17.97
CA CYS A 332 53.48 -38.10 18.99
C CYS A 332 54.70 -38.99 18.72
N ALA A 333 55.37 -39.49 19.76
CA ALA A 333 56.50 -40.40 19.59
C ALA A 333 56.06 -41.85 19.34
N THR A 334 54.90 -42.24 19.87
CA THR A 334 54.37 -43.62 19.80
C THR A 334 52.86 -43.64 19.52
N GLY A 335 52.36 -44.79 19.05
CA GLY A 335 50.93 -45.00 18.83
C GLY A 335 50.10 -44.94 20.11
N ALA A 336 50.67 -45.37 21.25
CA ALA A 336 50.01 -45.29 22.56
C ALA A 336 49.78 -43.85 23.01
N GLU A 337 50.75 -42.95 22.77
CA GLU A 337 50.62 -41.52 23.05
C GLU A 337 49.52 -40.87 22.19
N LEU A 338 49.45 -41.23 20.90
CA LEU A 338 48.39 -40.75 20.00
C LEU A 338 47.01 -41.21 20.49
N LEU A 339 46.86 -42.49 20.85
CA LEU A 339 45.60 -43.04 21.35
C LEU A 339 45.14 -42.37 22.65
N GLU A 340 46.07 -42.01 23.53
CA GLU A 340 45.74 -41.33 24.78
C GLU A 340 45.34 -39.87 24.56
N ARG A 341 46.09 -39.12 23.74
CA ARG A 341 45.73 -37.73 23.40
C ARG A 341 44.38 -37.64 22.70
N THR A 342 44.11 -38.54 21.75
CA THR A 342 42.81 -38.61 21.06
C THR A 342 41.67 -39.04 21.99
N ARG A 343 41.93 -39.91 22.97
CA ARG A 343 40.94 -40.30 23.99
C ARG A 343 40.54 -39.13 24.90
N VAL A 344 41.48 -38.26 25.26
CA VAL A 344 41.21 -37.09 26.10
C VAL A 344 40.43 -36.02 25.35
N ALA A 345 40.81 -35.77 24.08
CA ALA A 345 40.17 -34.74 23.27
C ALA A 345 38.80 -35.16 22.72
N ILE A 346 38.59 -36.45 22.49
CA ILE A 346 37.35 -37.01 21.93
C ILE A 346 36.84 -38.09 22.88
N PRO A 347 36.22 -37.67 24.00
CA PRO A 347 35.68 -38.59 24.99
C PRO A 347 34.53 -39.43 24.41
N HIS A 348 34.24 -40.54 25.09
CA HIS A 348 33.38 -41.62 24.60
C HIS A 348 31.94 -41.23 24.24
#